data_AF-A0A0P9MA73-F1
#
_entry.id   AF-A0A0P9MA73-F1
#
_cell.length_a   1.000
_cell.length_b   1.000
_cell.length_c   1.000
_cell.angle_alpha   90.00
_cell.angle_beta   90.00
_cell.angle_gamma   90.00
#
_symmetry.space_group_name_H-M   'P 1'
#
loop_
_entity.id
_entity.type
_entity.pdbx_description
1 polymer ?
#
loop_
_entity_poly.entity_id
_entity_poly.type
_entity_poly.pdbx_seq_one_letter_code
_entity_poly.pdbx_strand_id
1 'polypeptide(L)'
;MPYDSLGRNPDAVAAQQKFGKDFENEVRDSITESLMTKGADFKTASAEAAGRAKEIRSKLAALHDPDMVAGGWFRHEPVRMGDTLINSSIGGSWPSRLKALDEAVSSAIANGSGQANMNVRLELLRGRGN
;
A
#
# COMPACT_ATOMS: atom_id res chain seq x y z
N MET A 1 5.87 -20.17 -14.26
CA MET A 1 5.18 -18.93 -14.70
C MET A 1 6.23 -17.82 -14.69
N PRO A 2 6.46 -17.11 -15.81
CA PRO A 2 7.36 -15.97 -15.86
C PRO A 2 6.92 -14.90 -14.85
N TYR A 3 7.86 -14.37 -14.05
CA TYR A 3 7.50 -13.45 -12.96
C TYR A 3 6.92 -12.11 -13.48
N ASP A 4 7.28 -11.72 -14.71
CA ASP A 4 6.81 -10.54 -15.46
C ASP A 4 5.40 -10.70 -16.05
N SER A 5 4.85 -11.91 -16.07
CA SER A 5 3.48 -12.20 -16.52
C SER A 5 2.44 -12.13 -15.40
N LEU A 6 2.89 -11.94 -14.14
CA LEU A 6 2.04 -11.83 -12.98
C LEU A 6 1.61 -10.35 -12.83
N GLY A 7 0.32 -10.07 -12.98
CA GLY A 7 -0.26 -8.72 -12.88
C GLY A 7 -0.29 -8.17 -11.45
N ARG A 8 -1.45 -7.75 -10.94
CA ARG A 8 -1.63 -7.47 -9.51
C ARG A 8 -2.07 -8.74 -8.78
N ASN A 9 -1.52 -9.02 -7.60
CA ASN A 9 -1.90 -10.23 -6.86
C ASN A 9 -3.42 -10.19 -6.60
N PRO A 10 -4.19 -11.22 -7.01
CA PRO A 10 -5.65 -11.21 -6.88
C PRO A 10 -6.11 -11.08 -5.42
N ASP A 11 -5.33 -11.58 -4.48
CA ASP A 11 -5.64 -11.53 -3.05
C ASP A 11 -5.36 -10.14 -2.43
N ALA A 12 -4.57 -9.31 -3.11
CA ALA A 12 -4.20 -7.97 -2.61
C ALA A 12 -5.43 -7.07 -2.39
N VAL A 13 -6.44 -7.17 -3.27
CA VAL A 13 -7.67 -6.36 -3.17
C VAL A 13 -8.46 -6.76 -1.92
N ALA A 14 -8.63 -8.06 -1.69
CA ALA A 14 -9.33 -8.57 -0.51
C ALA A 14 -8.58 -8.20 0.77
N ALA A 15 -7.25 -8.34 0.79
CA ALA A 15 -6.41 -7.94 1.90
C ALA A 15 -6.51 -6.43 2.19
N GLN A 16 -6.53 -5.59 1.15
CA GLN A 16 -6.70 -4.13 1.27
C GLN A 16 -8.06 -3.74 1.86
N GLN A 17 -9.13 -4.38 1.40
CA GLN A 17 -10.47 -4.15 1.93
C GLN A 17 -10.59 -4.58 3.40
N LYS A 18 -10.04 -5.75 3.75
CA LYS A 18 -10.02 -6.26 5.11
C LYS A 18 -9.25 -5.33 6.04
N PHE A 19 -8.02 -4.98 5.69
CA PHE A 19 -7.18 -4.08 6.49
C PHE A 19 -7.86 -2.72 6.72
N GLY A 20 -8.47 -2.15 5.67
CA GLY A 20 -9.20 -0.90 5.80
C GLY A 20 -10.46 -1.00 6.65
N LYS A 21 -11.09 -2.17 6.76
CA LYS A 21 -12.26 -2.40 7.64
C LYS A 21 -11.83 -2.59 9.10
N ASP A 22 -10.76 -3.34 9.32
CA ASP A 22 -10.19 -3.54 10.66
C ASP A 22 -9.76 -2.20 11.26
N PHE A 23 -9.07 -1.36 10.46
CA PHE A 23 -8.73 0.01 10.85
C PHE A 23 -9.95 0.88 11.16
N GLU A 24 -11.04 0.78 10.37
CA GLU A 24 -12.28 1.53 10.65
C GLU A 24 -12.85 1.16 12.01
N ASN A 25 -12.86 -0.12 12.35
CA ASN A 25 -13.36 -0.61 13.63
C ASN A 25 -12.47 -0.13 14.79
N GLU A 26 -11.14 -0.20 14.65
CA GLU A 26 -10.21 0.29 15.68
C GLU A 26 -10.39 1.79 15.95
N VAL A 27 -10.51 2.60 14.89
CA VAL A 27 -10.78 4.04 15.03
C VAL A 27 -12.13 4.29 15.68
N ARG A 28 -13.18 3.55 15.27
CA ARG A 28 -14.52 3.67 15.86
C ARG A 28 -14.49 3.34 17.36
N ASP A 29 -13.83 2.26 17.74
CA ASP A 29 -13.78 1.80 19.11
C ASP A 29 -13.01 2.81 19.99
N SER A 30 -11.88 3.33 19.48
CA SER A 30 -11.12 4.40 20.15
C SER A 30 -11.92 5.69 20.34
N ILE A 31 -12.67 6.13 19.31
CA ILE A 31 -13.53 7.33 19.41
C ILE A 31 -14.68 7.09 20.38
N THR A 32 -15.28 5.89 20.36
CA THR A 32 -16.37 5.52 21.27
C THR A 32 -15.89 5.62 22.72
N GLU A 33 -14.74 5.02 23.05
CA GLU A 33 -14.14 5.09 24.39
C GLU A 33 -13.84 6.54 24.82
N SER A 34 -13.31 7.36 23.90
CA SER A 34 -13.05 8.78 24.17
C SER A 34 -14.33 9.57 24.49
N LEU A 35 -15.43 9.31 23.77
CA LEU A 35 -16.71 9.98 24.00
C LEU A 35 -17.38 9.51 25.29
N MET A 36 -17.29 8.21 25.61
CA MET A 36 -17.81 7.67 26.86
C MET A 36 -17.07 8.23 28.08
N THR A 37 -15.75 8.40 27.98
CA THR A 37 -14.93 9.04 29.03
C THR A 37 -15.35 10.50 29.26
N LYS A 38 -15.92 11.16 28.25
CA LYS A 38 -16.46 12.53 28.33
C LYS A 38 -17.92 12.58 28.78
N GLY A 39 -18.51 11.45 29.14
CA GLY A 39 -19.86 11.35 29.71
C GLY A 39 -20.98 11.07 28.70
N ALA A 40 -20.66 10.75 27.44
CA ALA A 40 -21.67 10.29 26.48
C ALA A 40 -22.12 8.85 26.80
N ASP A 41 -23.40 8.55 26.57
CA ASP A 41 -23.88 7.16 26.63
C ASP A 41 -23.34 6.34 25.45
N PHE A 42 -23.25 5.02 25.62
CA PHE A 42 -22.69 4.11 24.62
C PHE A 42 -23.39 4.23 23.25
N LYS A 43 -24.71 4.40 23.21
CA LYS A 43 -25.47 4.42 21.96
C LYS A 43 -25.14 5.68 21.15
N THR A 44 -25.12 6.83 21.82
CA THR A 44 -24.73 8.11 21.20
C THR A 44 -23.26 8.09 20.78
N ALA A 45 -22.36 7.65 21.66
CA ALA A 45 -20.93 7.56 21.38
C ALA A 45 -20.62 6.66 20.19
N SER A 46 -21.24 5.47 20.13
CA SER A 46 -21.04 4.50 19.05
C SER A 46 -21.55 5.01 17.70
N ALA A 47 -22.73 5.65 17.70
CA ALA A 47 -23.30 6.23 16.47
C ALA A 47 -22.42 7.36 15.91
N GLU A 48 -21.95 8.26 16.78
CA GLU A 48 -21.05 9.35 16.38
C GLU A 48 -19.69 8.83 15.91
N ALA A 49 -19.13 7.85 16.63
CA ALA A 49 -17.87 7.22 16.28
C ALA A 49 -17.93 6.52 14.92
N ALA A 50 -19.03 5.83 14.60
CA ALA A 50 -19.22 5.18 13.31
C ALA A 50 -19.17 6.20 12.15
N GLY A 51 -19.80 7.36 12.31
CA GLY A 51 -19.74 8.45 11.32
C GLY A 51 -18.32 8.97 11.13
N ARG A 52 -17.62 9.28 12.24
CA ARG A 52 -16.25 9.80 12.20
C ARG A 52 -15.24 8.80 11.65
N ALA A 53 -15.33 7.53 12.04
CA ALA A 53 -14.44 6.48 11.55
C ALA A 53 -14.58 6.30 10.03
N LYS A 54 -15.81 6.32 9.50
CA LYS A 54 -16.07 6.27 8.06
C LYS A 54 -15.50 7.49 7.31
N GLU A 55 -15.58 8.69 7.90
CA GLU A 55 -14.99 9.90 7.33
C GLU A 55 -13.45 9.87 7.34
N ILE A 56 -12.84 9.38 8.42
CA ILE A 56 -11.38 9.20 8.49
C ILE A 56 -10.93 8.18 7.44
N ARG A 57 -11.60 7.04 7.37
CA ARG A 57 -11.28 5.99 6.40
C ARG A 57 -11.41 6.48 4.96
N SER A 58 -12.38 7.33 4.63
CA SER A 58 -12.57 7.79 3.24
C SER A 58 -11.39 8.63 2.72
N LYS A 59 -10.58 9.21 3.62
CA LYS A 59 -9.38 9.98 3.30
C LYS A 59 -8.10 9.12 3.25
N LEU A 60 -8.20 7.85 3.65
CA LEU A 60 -7.06 6.96 3.78
C LEU A 60 -7.18 5.74 2.84
N ALA A 61 -6.03 5.27 2.36
CA ALA A 61 -5.90 4.03 1.60
C ALA A 61 -4.93 3.08 2.31
N ALA A 62 -5.30 1.81 2.43
CA ALA A 62 -4.41 0.76 2.90
C ALA A 62 -3.27 0.54 1.90
N LEU A 63 -2.04 0.44 2.39
CA LEU A 63 -0.81 0.49 1.62
C LEU A 63 -0.03 -0.83 1.71
N HIS A 64 0.46 -1.29 0.57
CA HIS A 64 1.42 -2.39 0.45
C HIS A 64 2.86 -1.89 0.51
N ASP A 65 3.76 -2.66 1.10
CA ASP A 65 5.19 -2.33 1.17
C ASP A 65 6.03 -3.56 0.78
N PRO A 66 6.60 -3.61 -0.45
CA PRO A 66 6.60 -2.60 -1.51
C PRO A 66 5.28 -2.53 -2.31
N ASP A 67 5.11 -1.47 -3.12
CA ASP A 67 3.93 -1.28 -3.98
C ASP A 67 3.69 -2.48 -4.92
N MET A 68 2.41 -2.80 -5.18
CA MET A 68 2.03 -3.97 -5.99
C MET A 68 2.53 -3.91 -7.43
N VAL A 69 2.66 -2.71 -8.01
CA VAL A 69 3.23 -2.49 -9.35
C VAL A 69 4.75 -2.63 -9.31
N ALA A 70 5.39 -2.12 -8.26
CA ALA A 70 6.85 -2.11 -8.15
C ALA A 70 7.48 -3.46 -7.77
N GLY A 71 6.72 -4.39 -7.17
CA GLY A 71 7.23 -5.71 -6.79
C GLY A 71 6.58 -6.36 -5.57
N GLY A 72 5.49 -5.81 -5.05
CA GLY A 72 4.79 -6.32 -3.87
C GLY A 72 4.08 -7.66 -4.05
N TRP A 73 4.09 -8.30 -5.22
CA TRP A 73 3.30 -9.51 -5.49
C TRP A 73 3.40 -10.59 -4.40
N PHE A 74 4.60 -10.84 -3.86
CA PHE A 74 4.86 -11.83 -2.80
C PHE A 74 4.55 -11.35 -1.37
N ARG A 75 4.27 -10.05 -1.20
CA ARG A 75 3.86 -9.40 0.07
C ARG A 75 2.58 -8.59 -0.17
N HIS A 76 1.52 -9.29 -0.55
CA HIS A 76 0.23 -8.71 -0.93
C HIS A 76 -0.54 -8.09 0.26
N GLU A 77 -0.12 -8.34 1.50
CA GLU A 77 -0.75 -7.83 2.71
C GLU A 77 -0.41 -6.34 2.93
N PRO A 78 -1.40 -5.45 3.12
CA PRO A 78 -1.14 -4.09 3.54
C PRO A 78 -0.55 -4.03 4.94
N VAL A 79 0.34 -3.05 5.18
CA VAL A 79 1.02 -2.87 6.47
C VAL A 79 0.61 -1.59 7.20
N ARG A 80 0.03 -0.62 6.50
CA ARG A 80 -0.39 0.68 7.06
C ARG A 80 -1.51 1.34 6.28
N MET A 81 -2.21 2.28 6.90
CA MET A 81 -3.06 3.26 6.22
C MET A 81 -2.23 4.51 5.89
N GLY A 82 -2.44 5.10 4.73
CA GLY A 82 -1.85 6.39 4.35
C GLY A 82 -2.85 7.29 3.63
N ASP A 83 -2.54 8.58 3.50
CA ASP A 83 -3.41 9.52 2.79
C ASP A 83 -3.59 9.10 1.31
N THR A 84 -4.83 9.07 0.85
CA THR A 84 -5.15 8.60 -0.51
C THR A 84 -4.51 9.47 -1.59
N LEU A 85 -4.45 10.79 -1.40
CA LEU A 85 -3.89 11.72 -2.39
C LEU A 85 -2.37 11.55 -2.46
N ILE A 86 -1.69 11.49 -1.31
CA ILE A 86 -0.24 11.24 -1.25
C ILE A 86 0.10 9.87 -1.84
N ASN A 87 -0.67 8.84 -1.48
CA ASN A 87 -0.44 7.50 -2.01
C ASN A 87 -0.62 7.46 -3.54
N SER A 88 -1.64 8.16 -4.07
CA SER A 88 -1.88 8.23 -5.50
C SER A 88 -0.77 8.98 -6.26
N SER A 89 -0.17 10.02 -5.66
CA SER A 89 0.90 10.79 -6.31
C SER A 89 2.22 10.03 -6.36
N ILE A 90 2.54 9.25 -5.32
CA ILE A 90 3.70 8.37 -5.29
C ILE A 90 3.54 7.27 -6.35
N GLY A 91 2.40 6.56 -6.36
CA GLY A 91 2.14 5.50 -7.33
C GLY A 91 2.14 6.02 -8.78
N GLY A 92 1.51 7.17 -9.02
CA GLY A 92 1.48 7.82 -10.34
C GLY A 92 2.85 8.24 -10.86
N SER A 93 3.82 8.46 -9.97
CA SER A 93 5.21 8.78 -10.35
C SER A 93 5.99 7.56 -10.86
N TRP A 94 5.47 6.35 -10.67
CA TRP A 94 6.05 5.08 -11.14
C TRP A 94 5.08 4.38 -12.11
N PRO A 95 4.93 4.88 -13.35
CA PRO A 95 3.91 4.38 -14.28
C PRO A 95 4.13 2.91 -14.68
N SER A 96 5.36 2.42 -14.56
CA SER A 96 5.71 1.03 -14.82
C SER A 96 6.98 0.64 -14.07
N ARG A 97 7.20 -0.68 -13.94
CA ARG A 97 8.51 -1.21 -13.55
C ARG A 97 9.57 -0.79 -14.57
N LEU A 98 10.79 -0.59 -14.08
CA LEU A 98 11.94 -0.30 -14.92
C LEU A 98 12.32 -1.55 -15.72
N LYS A 99 12.09 -1.52 -17.04
CA LYS A 99 12.41 -2.63 -17.96
C LYS A 99 13.85 -3.14 -17.80
N ALA A 100 14.81 -2.24 -17.54
CA ALA A 100 16.20 -2.59 -17.32
C ALA A 100 16.42 -3.55 -16.12
N LEU A 101 15.60 -3.45 -15.07
CA LEU A 101 15.65 -4.40 -13.95
C LEU A 101 15.15 -5.78 -14.38
N ASP A 102 14.09 -5.83 -15.17
CA ASP A 102 13.51 -7.09 -15.65
C ASP A 102 14.47 -7.82 -16.61
N GLU A 103 15.15 -7.06 -17.48
CA GLU A 103 16.21 -7.58 -18.37
C GLU A 103 17.39 -8.12 -17.57
N ALA A 104 17.84 -7.40 -16.54
CA ALA A 104 18.93 -7.84 -15.66
C ALA A 104 18.57 -9.12 -14.89
N VAL A 105 17.34 -9.22 -14.36
CA VAL A 105 16.86 -10.43 -13.67
C VAL A 105 16.79 -11.60 -14.65
N SER A 106 16.23 -11.39 -15.84
CA SER A 106 16.11 -12.43 -16.87
C SER A 106 17.49 -12.96 -17.28
N SER A 107 18.46 -12.07 -17.45
CA SER A 107 19.85 -12.45 -17.76
C SER A 107 20.50 -13.23 -16.61
N ALA A 108 20.32 -12.79 -15.37
CA ALA A 108 20.86 -13.49 -14.19
C ALA A 108 20.30 -14.91 -14.05
N ILE A 109 18.99 -15.09 -14.28
CA ILE A 109 18.35 -16.41 -14.27
C ILE A 109 18.90 -17.28 -15.40
N ALA A 110 18.99 -16.76 -16.63
CA ALA A 110 19.51 -17.50 -17.78
C ALA A 110 20.97 -17.94 -17.57
N ASN A 111 21.75 -17.15 -16.85
CA ASN A 111 23.15 -17.43 -16.52
C ASN A 111 23.34 -18.24 -15.22
N GLY A 112 22.27 -18.84 -14.66
CA GLY A 112 22.34 -19.70 -13.47
C GLY A 112 22.56 -18.96 -12.14
N SER A 113 22.50 -17.63 -12.14
CA SER A 113 22.71 -16.77 -10.96
C SER A 113 21.40 -16.21 -10.40
N GLY A 114 20.25 -16.84 -10.67
CA GLY A 114 18.92 -16.35 -10.28
C GLY A 114 18.67 -16.25 -8.76
N GLN A 115 19.54 -16.82 -7.93
CA GLN A 115 19.49 -16.71 -6.46
C GLN A 115 20.37 -15.57 -5.91
N ALA A 116 21.12 -14.87 -6.77
CA ALA A 116 21.99 -13.78 -6.35
C ALA A 116 21.20 -12.50 -6.07
N ASN A 117 21.67 -11.72 -5.10
CA ASN A 117 21.15 -10.37 -4.85
C ASN A 117 21.59 -9.43 -5.97
N MET A 118 20.69 -8.51 -6.37
CA MET A 118 20.98 -7.49 -7.37
C MET A 118 21.28 -6.14 -6.70
N ASN A 119 22.40 -5.52 -7.05
CA ASN A 119 22.69 -4.15 -6.68
C ASN A 119 22.24 -3.21 -7.79
N VAL A 120 21.48 -2.17 -7.45
CA VAL A 120 20.96 -1.20 -8.41
C VAL A 120 21.53 0.18 -8.06
N ARG A 121 22.13 0.85 -9.05
CA ARG A 121 22.49 2.27 -8.97
C ARG A 121 21.48 3.05 -9.81
N LEU A 122 20.72 3.92 -9.14
CA LEU A 122 19.83 4.85 -9.82
C LEU A 122 20.52 6.21 -9.87
N GLU A 123 20.58 6.80 -11.06
CA GLU A 123 21.04 8.17 -11.24
C GLU A 123 19.84 9.05 -11.55
N LEU A 124 19.74 10.15 -10.80
CA LEU A 124 18.72 11.16 -11.09
C LEU A 124 19.04 11.79 -12.43
N LEU A 125 18.09 11.77 -13.36
CA LEU A 125 18.10 12.64 -14.52
C LEU A 125 17.98 14.08 -14.03
N ARG A 126 19.12 14.70 -13.71
CA ARG A 126 19.23 16.15 -13.57
C ARG A 126 19.13 16.66 -15.00
N GLY A 127 18.00 17.28 -15.35
CA GLY A 127 17.76 17.80 -16.70
C GLY A 127 18.97 18.59 -17.22
N ARG A 128 19.14 18.61 -18.55
CA ARG A 128 20.21 19.36 -19.22
C ARG A 128 20.20 20.80 -18.68
N GLY A 129 21.23 21.14 -17.90
CA GLY A 129 21.39 22.48 -17.35
C GLY A 129 21.37 23.47 -18.50
N ASN A 130 20.52 24.49 -18.36
CA ASN A 130 20.57 25.67 -19.22
C ASN A 130 21.88 26.43 -18.99
#